data_AF-A0A2V8PI07-F1
#
_entry.id   AF-A0A2V8PI07-F1
#
_cell.length_a   1.000
_cell.length_b   1.000
_cell.length_c   1.000
_cell.angle_alpha   90.00
_cell.angle_beta   90.00
_cell.angle_gamma   90.00
#
_symmetry.space_group_name_H-M   'P 1'
#
loop_
_entity.id
_entity.type
_entity.pdbx_description
1 polymer ?
#
loop_
_entity_poly.entity_id
_entity_poly.type
_entity_poly.pdbx_seq_one_letter_code
_entity_poly.pdbx_strand_id
1 'polypeptide(L)'
;MGPPLARPEHELPSYGRASIAFASGVVLSAGFLVSAIAALVESNGLSLRFWRVRFWSIVAAGETAAWRLKWMALPVTIAVLWSCARIIRSIKADPHKFIGLRAARIGFTNAAVVTILFATLIGITVPARLRQRRYAIEAAIYARGYTLDRAFRQYLELHGTLPEKEDYIKELGKLPDPDGSIAEALRFIDPNGYQATTGPFASTKVKPLVQRGGALRNIATKIIADPPGVSFITYELRLPSEHRFFGGDDDFVMRDGLIMKASEVPSSSVLTRSSAP
;
A
#
# COMPACT_ATOMS: atom_id res chain seq x y z
N MET A 1 -31.56 53.90 40.24
CA MET A 1 -31.31 52.45 40.14
C MET A 1 -32.51 51.76 40.79
N GLY A 2 -33.51 51.35 40.00
CA GLY A 2 -34.68 50.64 40.54
C GLY A 2 -34.33 49.20 40.94
N PRO A 3 -35.08 48.58 41.87
CA PRO A 3 -34.86 47.18 42.25
C PRO A 3 -35.01 46.26 41.02
N PRO A 4 -34.24 45.16 40.94
CA PRO A 4 -34.31 44.22 39.82
C PRO A 4 -35.75 43.70 39.69
N LEU A 5 -36.28 43.74 38.46
CA LEU A 5 -37.63 43.25 38.14
C LEU A 5 -37.84 41.84 38.72
N ALA A 6 -39.01 41.64 39.32
CA ALA A 6 -39.42 40.35 39.86
C ALA A 6 -39.33 39.28 38.76
N ARG A 7 -38.65 38.16 39.06
CA ARG A 7 -38.59 37.03 38.14
C ARG A 7 -40.02 36.51 37.94
N PRO A 8 -40.42 36.21 36.70
CA PRO A 8 -41.75 35.71 36.42
C PRO A 8 -42.00 34.41 37.21
N GLU A 9 -43.17 34.31 37.85
CA GLU A 9 -43.53 33.17 38.70
C GLU A 9 -43.58 31.84 37.92
N HIS A 10 -43.72 31.91 36.59
CA HIS A 10 -43.75 30.75 35.70
C HIS A 10 -42.90 31.01 34.45
N GLU A 11 -41.66 30.52 34.45
CA GLU A 11 -40.85 30.45 33.22
C GLU A 11 -41.34 29.28 32.36
N LEU A 12 -41.72 29.56 31.10
CA LEU A 12 -42.06 28.50 30.15
C LEU A 12 -40.83 27.61 29.91
N PRO A 13 -40.97 26.28 29.96
CA PRO A 13 -39.86 25.38 29.75
C PRO A 13 -39.29 25.54 28.35
N SER A 14 -37.97 25.68 28.25
CA SER A 14 -37.31 25.99 26.98
C SER A 14 -37.11 24.74 26.11
N TYR A 15 -37.43 24.85 24.82
CA TYR A 15 -37.23 23.79 23.83
C TYR A 15 -35.89 23.90 23.07
N GLY A 16 -35.22 25.06 23.16
CA GLY A 16 -34.05 25.40 22.34
C GLY A 16 -32.88 24.42 22.46
N ARG A 17 -32.63 23.86 23.65
CA ARG A 17 -31.55 22.86 23.83
C ARG A 17 -31.87 21.54 23.12
N ALA A 18 -33.12 21.10 23.18
CA ALA A 18 -33.56 19.86 22.53
C ALA A 18 -33.55 19.99 21.00
N SER A 19 -33.94 21.14 20.45
CA SER A 19 -33.89 21.39 19.01
C SER A 19 -32.47 21.45 18.48
N ILE A 20 -31.51 22.04 19.21
CA ILE A 20 -30.09 22.06 18.83
C ILE A 20 -29.53 20.63 18.74
N ALA A 21 -29.80 19.77 19.73
CA ALA A 21 -29.34 18.38 19.73
C ALA A 21 -29.98 17.55 18.60
N PHE A 22 -31.24 17.84 18.27
CA PHE A 22 -31.91 17.22 17.13
C PHE A 22 -31.31 17.68 15.80
N ALA A 23 -31.19 19.00 15.60
CA ALA A 23 -30.68 19.60 14.38
C ALA A 23 -29.23 19.18 14.09
N SER A 24 -28.37 19.12 15.12
CA SER A 24 -26.98 18.69 14.95
C SER A 24 -26.88 17.24 14.45
N GLY A 25 -27.72 16.33 14.98
CA GLY A 25 -27.79 14.94 14.52
C GLY A 25 -28.28 14.85 13.07
N VAL A 26 -29.29 15.63 12.69
CA VAL A 26 -29.80 15.69 11.31
C VAL A 26 -28.74 16.23 10.35
N VAL A 27 -28.09 17.34 10.68
CA VAL A 27 -27.03 17.95 9.86
C VAL A 27 -25.87 16.97 9.63
N LEU A 28 -25.46 16.24 10.67
CA LEU A 28 -24.39 15.25 10.56
C LEU A 28 -24.80 14.10 9.61
N SER A 29 -26.02 13.58 9.74
CA SER A 29 -26.54 12.55 8.84
C SER A 29 -26.69 13.02 7.39
N ALA A 30 -27.18 14.25 7.19
CA ALA A 30 -27.34 14.85 5.87
C ALA A 30 -25.98 15.10 5.20
N GLY A 31 -25.01 15.65 5.95
CA GLY A 31 -23.65 15.85 5.45
C GLY A 31 -22.98 14.55 5.01
N PHE A 32 -23.16 13.48 5.79
CA PHE A 32 -22.67 12.16 5.41
C PHE A 32 -23.35 11.63 4.13
N LEU A 33 -24.68 11.70 4.06
CA LEU A 33 -25.44 11.26 2.88
C LEU A 33 -25.02 12.03 1.62
N VAL A 34 -24.88 13.36 1.70
CA VAL A 34 -24.43 14.19 0.58
C VAL A 34 -23.04 13.75 0.13
N SER A 35 -22.11 13.51 1.06
CA SER A 35 -20.76 13.04 0.72
C SER A 35 -20.75 11.66 0.06
N ALA A 36 -21.60 10.74 0.54
CA ALA A 36 -21.72 9.39 -0.01
C ALA A 36 -22.34 9.42 -1.41
N ILE A 37 -23.34 10.27 -1.64
CA ILE A 37 -23.95 10.49 -2.97
C ILE A 37 -22.91 11.08 -3.92
N ALA A 38 -22.15 12.09 -3.50
CA ALA A 38 -21.11 12.70 -4.33
C ALA A 38 -20.05 11.65 -4.77
N ALA A 39 -19.60 10.81 -3.85
CA ALA A 39 -18.68 9.71 -4.15
C ALA A 39 -19.28 8.64 -5.08
N LEU A 40 -20.58 8.36 -4.93
CA LEU A 40 -21.31 7.44 -5.80
C LEU A 40 -21.40 7.96 -7.23
N VAL A 41 -21.62 9.27 -7.39
CA VAL A 41 -21.67 9.95 -8.70
C VAL A 41 -20.29 9.97 -9.36
N GLU A 42 -19.23 10.23 -8.60
CA GLU A 42 -17.86 10.24 -9.11
C GLU A 42 -17.39 8.84 -9.57
N SER A 43 -17.79 7.79 -8.84
CA SER A 43 -17.37 6.42 -9.16
C SER A 43 -18.12 5.77 -10.32
N ASN A 44 -19.40 6.10 -10.54
CA ASN A 44 -20.23 5.46 -11.56
C ASN A 44 -20.56 6.34 -12.77
N GLY A 45 -20.24 7.64 -12.71
CA GLY A 45 -20.67 8.64 -13.68
C GLY A 45 -22.19 8.89 -13.65
N LEU A 46 -22.66 9.95 -14.32
CA LEU A 46 -24.10 10.31 -14.47
C LEU A 46 -24.86 9.38 -15.44
N SER A 47 -24.42 8.13 -15.59
CA SER A 47 -25.08 7.16 -16.47
C SER A 47 -26.38 6.66 -15.83
N LEU A 48 -27.48 6.76 -16.58
CA LEU A 48 -28.84 6.25 -16.27
C LEU A 48 -28.91 4.74 -15.93
N ARG A 49 -27.77 4.03 -15.90
CA ARG A 49 -27.60 2.71 -15.27
C ARG A 49 -27.64 2.76 -13.73
N PHE A 50 -27.93 3.93 -13.16
CA PHE A 50 -28.12 4.23 -11.74
C PHE A 50 -29.16 3.32 -11.05
N TRP A 51 -30.00 2.59 -11.78
CA TRP A 51 -31.04 1.74 -11.19
C TRP A 51 -30.60 0.29 -10.88
N ARG A 52 -29.41 -0.13 -11.35
CA ARG A 52 -28.77 -1.40 -10.92
C ARG A 52 -27.58 -1.13 -9.99
N VAL A 53 -27.78 -0.30 -8.96
CA VAL A 53 -26.75 -0.12 -7.94
C VAL A 53 -26.56 -1.44 -7.19
N ARG A 54 -25.45 -2.14 -7.47
CA ARG A 54 -25.04 -3.28 -6.68
C ARG A 54 -24.77 -2.76 -5.26
N PHE A 55 -25.28 -3.40 -4.22
CA PHE A 55 -25.03 -3.03 -2.81
C PHE A 55 -23.55 -2.64 -2.55
N TRP A 56 -22.63 -3.38 -3.17
CA TRP A 56 -21.19 -3.14 -3.11
C TRP A 56 -20.71 -1.79 -3.64
N SER A 57 -21.36 -1.20 -4.66
CA SER A 57 -20.97 0.13 -5.15
C SER A 57 -21.39 1.24 -4.20
N ILE A 58 -22.50 1.06 -3.45
CA ILE A 58 -22.90 1.98 -2.37
C ILE A 58 -21.90 1.91 -1.23
N VAL A 59 -21.52 0.70 -0.83
CA VAL A 59 -20.53 0.50 0.24
C VAL A 59 -19.17 1.09 -0.15
N ALA A 60 -18.71 0.87 -1.39
CA ALA A 60 -17.46 1.44 -1.89
C ALA A 60 -17.50 2.98 -1.94
N ALA A 61 -18.61 3.57 -2.39
CA ALA A 61 -18.78 5.02 -2.38
C ALA A 61 -18.79 5.56 -0.93
N GLY A 62 -19.50 4.91 -0.02
CA GLY A 62 -19.50 5.24 1.40
C GLY A 62 -18.11 5.15 2.02
N GLU A 63 -17.32 4.14 1.66
CA GLU A 63 -15.91 4.01 2.04
C GLU A 63 -15.08 5.20 1.55
N THR A 64 -15.18 5.56 0.26
CA THR A 64 -14.37 6.66 -0.30
C THR A 64 -14.72 8.01 0.32
N ALA A 65 -16.01 8.26 0.57
CA ALA A 65 -16.48 9.43 1.28
C ALA A 65 -15.96 9.45 2.73
N ALA A 66 -16.09 8.35 3.46
CA ALA A 66 -15.60 8.23 4.83
C ALA A 66 -14.08 8.47 4.92
N TRP A 67 -13.32 7.97 3.95
CA TRP A 67 -11.88 8.17 3.88
C TRP A 67 -11.47 9.62 3.62
N ARG A 68 -12.15 10.31 2.70
CA ARG A 68 -11.90 11.73 2.42
C ARG A 68 -12.26 12.59 3.63
N LEU A 69 -13.35 12.26 4.31
CA LEU A 69 -13.84 13.04 5.43
C LEU A 69 -13.11 12.73 6.75
N LYS A 70 -12.38 11.63 6.89
CA LYS A 70 -11.87 11.14 8.19
C LYS A 70 -11.18 12.20 9.05
N TRP A 71 -10.39 13.09 8.45
CA TRP A 71 -9.63 14.12 9.19
C TRP A 71 -10.51 15.24 9.75
N MET A 72 -11.65 15.54 9.10
CA MET A 72 -12.61 16.54 9.58
C MET A 72 -13.80 15.91 10.32
N ALA A 73 -14.25 14.75 9.87
CA ALA A 73 -15.44 14.08 10.38
C ALA A 73 -15.23 13.47 11.77
N LEU A 74 -14.06 12.89 12.06
CA LEU A 74 -13.78 12.31 13.38
C LEU A 74 -13.86 13.34 14.52
N PRO A 75 -13.17 14.50 14.47
CA PRO A 75 -13.28 15.48 15.54
C PRO A 75 -14.69 16.06 15.64
N VAL A 76 -15.37 16.27 14.50
CA VAL A 76 -16.74 16.80 14.47
C VAL A 76 -17.75 15.82 15.07
N THR A 77 -17.69 14.53 14.72
CA THR A 77 -18.62 13.52 15.28
C THR A 77 -18.44 13.36 16.78
N ILE A 78 -17.19 13.35 17.27
CA ILE A 78 -16.88 13.32 18.69
C ILE A 78 -17.45 14.56 19.40
N ALA A 79 -17.22 15.75 18.86
CA ALA A 79 -17.74 17.00 19.43
C ALA A 79 -19.28 17.02 19.47
N VAL A 80 -19.93 16.57 18.41
CA VAL A 80 -21.40 16.52 18.32
C VAL A 80 -21.97 15.49 19.31
N LEU A 81 -21.39 14.29 19.42
CA LEU A 81 -21.82 13.30 20.40
C LEU A 81 -21.64 13.78 21.82
N TRP A 82 -20.50 14.39 22.14
CA TRP A 82 -20.23 14.93 23.46
C TRP A 82 -21.19 16.06 23.83
N SER A 83 -21.43 17.00 22.89
CA SER A 83 -22.39 18.09 23.06
C SER A 83 -23.82 17.58 23.27
N CYS A 84 -24.29 16.64 22.44
CA CYS A 84 -25.62 16.06 22.57
C CYS A 84 -25.78 15.28 23.88
N ALA A 85 -24.76 14.52 24.30
CA ALA A 85 -24.76 13.82 25.58
C ALA A 85 -24.84 14.80 26.76
N ARG A 86 -24.09 15.91 26.71
CA ARG A 86 -24.14 16.97 27.73
C ARG A 86 -25.51 17.63 27.79
N ILE A 87 -26.12 17.92 26.64
CA ILE A 87 -27.47 18.48 26.55
C ILE A 87 -28.50 17.52 27.16
N ILE A 88 -28.47 16.23 26.81
CA ILE A 88 -29.39 15.23 27.36
C ILE A 88 -29.25 15.12 28.88
N ARG A 89 -28.01 15.11 29.41
CA ARG A 89 -27.77 15.12 30.86
C ARG A 89 -28.35 16.38 31.51
N SER A 90 -28.19 17.55 30.88
CA SER A 90 -28.74 18.80 31.42
C SER A 90 -30.28 18.82 31.46
N ILE A 91 -30.94 18.29 30.43
CA ILE A 91 -32.42 18.21 30.38
C ILE A 91 -32.94 17.21 31.43
N LYS A 92 -32.21 16.12 31.68
CA LYS A 92 -32.56 15.15 32.73
C LYS A 92 -32.38 15.70 34.14
N ALA A 93 -31.41 16.59 34.36
CA ALA A 93 -31.16 17.19 35.67
C ALA A 93 -32.25 18.19 36.09
N ASP A 94 -32.76 18.98 35.14
CA ASP A 94 -33.77 20.02 35.40
C ASP A 94 -35.05 19.82 34.55
N PRO A 95 -35.88 18.82 34.83
CA PRO A 95 -37.04 18.48 34.00
C PRO A 95 -38.12 19.59 33.97
N HIS A 96 -38.19 20.42 35.00
CA HIS A 96 -39.16 21.53 35.07
C HIS A 96 -38.78 22.72 34.18
N LYS A 97 -37.51 22.86 33.79
CA LYS A 97 -37.01 23.98 32.96
C LYS A 97 -36.91 23.65 31.48
N PHE A 98 -36.96 22.37 31.11
CA PHE A 98 -36.70 21.90 29.76
C PHE A 98 -37.70 20.83 29.30
N ILE A 99 -38.23 20.98 28.10
CA ILE A 99 -39.08 19.98 27.42
C ILE A 99 -38.35 19.44 26.17
N GLY A 100 -38.77 18.28 25.67
CA GLY A 100 -38.28 17.75 24.38
C GLY A 100 -37.22 16.66 24.47
N LEU A 101 -37.12 15.96 25.62
CA LEU A 101 -36.15 14.88 25.83
C LEU A 101 -36.21 13.78 24.74
N ARG A 102 -37.40 13.46 24.21
CA ARG A 102 -37.55 12.49 23.12
C ARG A 102 -36.85 12.95 21.83
N ALA A 103 -37.03 14.21 21.44
CA ALA A 103 -36.38 14.77 20.25
C ALA A 103 -34.85 14.80 20.38
N ALA A 104 -34.34 15.21 21.56
CA ALA A 104 -32.90 15.17 21.84
C ALA A 104 -32.32 13.74 21.77
N ARG A 105 -33.07 12.73 22.26
CA ARG A 105 -32.66 11.32 22.14
C ARG A 105 -32.61 10.86 20.69
N ILE A 106 -33.58 11.22 19.86
CA ILE A 106 -33.61 10.87 18.42
C ILE A 106 -32.38 11.45 17.71
N GLY A 107 -32.08 12.73 17.94
CA GLY A 107 -30.89 13.39 17.38
C GLY A 107 -29.60 12.69 17.79
N PHE A 108 -29.47 12.38 19.09
CA PHE A 108 -28.31 11.66 19.62
C PHE A 108 -28.18 10.24 19.04
N THR A 109 -29.28 9.47 18.94
CA THR A 109 -29.24 8.13 18.35
C THR A 109 -28.83 8.17 16.89
N ASN A 110 -29.31 9.16 16.11
CA ASN A 110 -28.91 9.31 14.72
C ASN A 110 -27.42 9.64 14.61
N ALA A 111 -26.93 10.60 15.40
CA ALA A 111 -25.50 10.92 15.45
C ALA A 111 -24.64 9.70 15.85
N ALA A 112 -25.10 8.90 16.81
CA ALA A 112 -24.41 7.68 17.24
C ALA A 112 -24.35 6.62 16.14
N VAL A 113 -25.48 6.36 15.46
CA VAL A 113 -25.54 5.41 14.33
C VAL A 113 -24.59 5.84 13.21
N VAL A 114 -24.61 7.11 12.82
CA VAL A 114 -23.71 7.63 11.77
C VAL A 114 -22.25 7.51 12.20
N THR A 115 -21.93 7.81 13.46
CA THR A 115 -20.55 7.68 13.97
C THR A 115 -20.07 6.23 13.98
N ILE A 116 -20.93 5.28 14.39
CA ILE A 116 -20.63 3.85 14.34
C ILE A 116 -20.40 3.41 12.88
N LEU A 117 -21.24 3.86 11.95
CA LEU A 117 -21.10 3.57 10.52
C LEU A 117 -19.77 4.11 9.96
N PHE A 118 -19.37 5.33 10.33
CA PHE A 118 -18.06 5.88 9.98
C PHE A 118 -16.93 5.02 10.53
N ALA A 119 -17.00 4.64 11.81
CA ALA A 119 -15.96 3.86 12.46
C ALA A 119 -15.82 2.46 11.83
N THR A 120 -16.92 1.79 11.51
CA THR A 120 -16.91 0.47 10.85
C THR A 120 -16.36 0.55 9.44
N LEU A 121 -16.78 1.55 8.65
CA LEU A 121 -16.24 1.77 7.31
C LEU A 121 -14.73 2.06 7.36
N ILE A 122 -14.27 2.97 8.22
CA ILE A 122 -12.84 3.25 8.35
C ILE A 122 -12.07 1.99 8.82
N GLY A 123 -12.60 1.26 9.80
CA GLY A 123 -11.96 0.05 10.34
C GLY A 123 -11.72 -1.04 9.30
N ILE A 124 -12.68 -1.28 8.41
CA ILE A 124 -12.57 -2.32 7.36
C ILE A 124 -11.61 -1.89 6.24
N THR A 125 -11.53 -0.59 5.97
CA THR A 125 -10.89 -0.06 4.75
C THR A 125 -9.41 0.23 4.93
N VAL A 126 -8.98 0.58 6.16
CA VAL A 126 -7.57 0.77 6.52
C VAL A 126 -6.67 -0.42 6.12
N PRO A 127 -6.94 -1.69 6.49
CA PRO A 127 -6.05 -2.79 6.14
C PRO A 127 -6.00 -3.08 4.64
N ALA A 128 -7.10 -2.85 3.90
CA ALA A 128 -7.11 -3.01 2.45
C ALA A 128 -6.23 -1.94 1.77
N ARG A 129 -6.33 -0.68 2.21
CA ARG A 129 -5.51 0.42 1.67
C ARG A 129 -4.05 0.30 2.03
N LEU A 130 -3.72 -0.20 3.22
CA LEU A 130 -2.33 -0.49 3.58
C LEU A 130 -1.74 -1.58 2.68
N ARG A 131 -2.50 -2.64 2.36
CA ARG A 131 -2.08 -3.65 1.38
C ARG A 131 -1.92 -3.06 -0.02
N GLN A 132 -2.87 -2.26 -0.47
CA GLN A 132 -2.79 -1.61 -1.80
C GLN A 132 -1.59 -0.67 -1.90
N ARG A 133 -1.28 0.08 -0.83
CA ARG A 133 -0.08 0.92 -0.77
C ARG A 133 1.18 0.07 -0.91
N ARG A 134 1.27 -1.06 -0.20
CA ARG A 134 2.39 -2.00 -0.34
C ARG A 134 2.54 -2.51 -1.77
N TYR A 135 1.44 -2.94 -2.42
CA TYR A 135 1.48 -3.37 -3.82
C TYR A 135 1.90 -2.25 -4.77
N ALA A 136 1.47 -1.00 -4.54
CA ALA A 136 1.88 0.13 -5.36
C ALA A 136 3.39 0.41 -5.23
N ILE A 137 3.94 0.28 -4.02
CA ILE A 137 5.37 0.44 -3.76
C ILE A 137 6.16 -0.68 -4.43
N GLU A 138 5.74 -1.94 -4.23
CA GLU A 138 6.35 -3.10 -4.87
C GLU A 138 6.33 -2.96 -6.40
N ALA A 139 5.17 -2.60 -6.99
CA ALA A 139 5.04 -2.37 -8.42
C ALA A 139 5.98 -1.27 -8.94
N ALA A 140 6.18 -0.20 -8.18
CA ALA A 140 7.12 0.86 -8.54
C ALA A 140 8.59 0.36 -8.53
N ILE A 141 8.94 -0.52 -7.60
CA ILE A 141 10.28 -1.14 -7.55
C ILE A 141 10.46 -2.09 -8.75
N TYR A 142 9.47 -2.94 -9.03
CA TYR A 142 9.50 -3.83 -10.20
C TYR A 142 9.64 -3.05 -11.51
N ALA A 143 8.85 -1.98 -11.69
CA ALA A 143 8.92 -1.14 -12.89
C ALA A 143 10.33 -0.58 -13.10
N ARG A 144 10.97 -0.07 -12.03
CA ARG A 144 12.35 0.44 -12.10
C ARG A 144 13.36 -0.64 -12.41
N GLY A 145 13.24 -1.80 -11.77
CA GLY A 145 14.13 -2.93 -12.04
C GLY A 145 14.04 -3.39 -13.50
N TYR A 146 12.83 -3.47 -14.08
CA TYR A 146 12.66 -3.80 -15.50
C TYR A 146 13.24 -2.74 -16.44
N THR A 147 13.13 -1.45 -16.09
CA THR A 147 13.81 -0.38 -16.86
C THR A 147 15.32 -0.58 -16.86
N LEU A 148 15.90 -0.99 -15.74
CA LEU A 148 17.34 -1.25 -15.62
C LEU A 148 17.77 -2.52 -16.35
N ASP A 149 17.01 -3.62 -16.23
CA ASP A 149 17.26 -4.84 -17.02
C ASP A 149 17.25 -4.53 -18.53
N ARG A 150 16.26 -3.74 -18.99
CA ARG A 150 16.24 -3.27 -20.38
C ARG A 150 17.51 -2.49 -20.74
N ALA A 151 17.98 -1.60 -19.86
CA ALA A 151 19.20 -0.83 -20.09
C ALA A 151 20.45 -1.73 -20.16
N PHE A 152 20.59 -2.71 -19.26
CA PHE A 152 21.68 -3.67 -19.30
C PHE A 152 21.68 -4.52 -20.57
N ARG A 153 20.51 -5.00 -21.01
CA ARG A 153 20.40 -5.74 -22.27
C ARG A 153 20.77 -4.89 -23.47
N GLN A 154 20.32 -3.65 -23.50
CA GLN A 154 20.66 -2.73 -24.58
C GLN A 154 22.16 -2.40 -24.60
N TYR A 155 22.79 -2.24 -23.44
CA TYR A 155 24.23 -2.09 -23.34
C TYR A 155 24.96 -3.33 -23.85
N LEU A 156 24.51 -4.52 -23.46
CA LEU A 156 25.07 -5.80 -23.90
C LEU A 156 24.94 -5.98 -25.41
N GLU A 157 23.83 -5.58 -26.02
CA GLU A 157 23.63 -5.62 -27.48
C GLU A 157 24.58 -4.67 -28.23
N LEU A 158 24.89 -3.51 -27.66
CA LEU A 158 25.76 -2.50 -28.28
C LEU A 158 27.24 -2.79 -28.10
N HIS A 159 27.64 -3.28 -26.91
CA HIS A 159 29.05 -3.42 -26.53
C HIS A 159 29.52 -4.88 -26.45
N GLY A 160 28.60 -5.85 -26.48
CA GLY A 160 28.92 -7.29 -26.37
C GLY A 160 29.32 -7.75 -24.97
N THR A 161 29.41 -6.84 -24.00
CA THR A 161 29.76 -7.11 -22.60
C THR A 161 28.85 -6.35 -21.65
N LEU A 162 28.83 -6.76 -20.37
CA LEU A 162 28.18 -5.98 -19.31
C LEU A 162 29.11 -4.86 -18.81
N PRO A 163 28.56 -3.76 -18.30
CA PRO A 163 29.36 -2.65 -17.80
C PRO A 163 30.13 -3.06 -16.53
N GLU A 164 31.30 -2.44 -16.32
CA GLU A 164 32.11 -2.67 -15.13
C GLU A 164 31.50 -2.04 -13.86
N LYS A 165 31.83 -2.60 -12.70
CA LYS A 165 31.21 -2.21 -11.42
C LYS A 165 31.43 -0.74 -11.06
N GLU A 166 32.54 -0.16 -11.46
CA GLU A 166 32.91 1.20 -11.06
C GLU A 166 32.22 2.27 -11.92
N ASP A 167 31.88 1.93 -13.17
CA ASP A 167 31.41 2.89 -14.17
C ASP A 167 30.01 2.59 -14.72
N TYR A 168 29.32 1.53 -14.29
CA TYR A 168 28.01 1.15 -14.82
C TYR A 168 26.96 2.28 -14.80
N ILE A 169 26.96 3.14 -13.78
CA ILE A 169 26.03 4.28 -13.73
C ILE A 169 26.30 5.26 -14.89
N LYS A 170 27.58 5.55 -15.15
CA LYS A 170 27.98 6.45 -16.24
C LYS A 170 27.73 5.81 -17.61
N GLU A 171 27.98 4.51 -17.73
CA GLU A 171 27.82 3.77 -18.98
C GLU A 171 26.36 3.60 -19.37
N LEU A 172 25.51 3.19 -18.43
CA LEU A 172 24.07 3.10 -18.66
C LEU A 172 23.43 4.49 -18.89
N GLY A 173 23.98 5.54 -18.28
CA GLY A 173 23.52 6.92 -18.51
C GLY A 173 23.83 7.47 -19.91
N LYS A 174 24.71 6.83 -20.69
CA LYS A 174 25.02 7.21 -22.08
C LYS A 174 24.06 6.57 -23.10
N LEU A 175 23.23 5.62 -22.68
CA LEU A 175 22.27 4.95 -23.55
C LEU A 175 21.18 5.93 -24.02
N PRO A 176 20.61 5.72 -25.23
CA PRO A 176 19.53 6.56 -25.72
C PRO A 176 18.26 6.33 -24.88
N ASP A 177 17.84 7.36 -24.15
CA ASP A 177 16.68 7.34 -23.25
C ASP A 177 15.67 8.45 -23.64
N PRO A 178 14.75 8.18 -24.59
CA PRO A 178 13.82 9.20 -25.10
C PRO A 178 12.85 9.72 -24.02
N ASP A 179 12.53 8.88 -23.03
CA ASP A 179 11.53 9.18 -21.99
C ASP A 179 12.17 9.57 -20.64
N GLY A 180 13.51 9.55 -20.52
CA GLY A 180 14.22 9.85 -19.27
C GLY A 180 14.09 8.76 -18.19
N SER A 181 13.55 7.60 -18.54
CA SER A 181 13.22 6.50 -17.64
C SER A 181 14.46 5.81 -17.03
N ILE A 182 15.52 5.66 -17.83
CA ILE A 182 16.79 5.06 -17.40
C ILE A 182 17.50 6.05 -16.47
N ALA A 183 17.55 7.32 -16.84
CA ALA A 183 18.13 8.37 -16.00
C ALA A 183 17.42 8.48 -14.64
N GLU A 184 16.09 8.37 -14.61
CA GLU A 184 15.35 8.34 -13.34
C GLU A 184 15.64 7.09 -12.52
N ALA A 185 15.68 5.91 -13.15
CA ALA A 185 15.96 4.66 -12.45
C ALA A 185 17.37 4.65 -11.83
N LEU A 186 18.37 5.17 -12.54
CA LEU A 186 19.77 5.26 -12.08
C LEU A 186 19.96 6.16 -10.85
N ARG A 187 19.09 7.16 -10.62
CA ARG A 187 19.21 8.09 -9.47
C ARG A 187 19.10 7.41 -8.10
N PHE A 188 18.48 6.24 -8.05
CA PHE A 188 18.15 5.56 -6.80
C PHE A 188 18.92 4.26 -6.61
N ILE A 189 19.97 4.01 -7.39
CA ILE A 189 20.76 2.78 -7.29
C ILE A 189 21.95 3.00 -6.35
N ASP A 190 22.33 1.96 -5.61
CA ASP A 190 23.58 1.92 -4.86
C ASP A 190 24.77 1.76 -5.80
N PRO A 191 25.71 2.73 -5.86
CA PRO A 191 26.93 2.61 -6.65
C PRO A 191 27.73 1.33 -6.37
N ASN A 192 27.64 0.76 -5.16
CA ASN A 192 28.39 -0.44 -4.78
C ASN A 192 27.59 -1.74 -4.91
N GLY A 193 26.30 -1.65 -5.20
CA GLY A 193 25.34 -2.76 -5.16
C GLY A 193 25.30 -3.64 -6.41
N TYR A 194 26.15 -3.36 -7.40
CA TYR A 194 26.22 -4.11 -8.66
C TYR A 194 27.40 -5.10 -8.68
N GLN A 195 27.16 -6.31 -9.17
CA GLN A 195 28.18 -7.34 -9.41
C GLN A 195 27.86 -8.10 -10.70
N ALA A 196 28.76 -8.07 -11.68
CA ALA A 196 28.69 -8.94 -12.84
C ALA A 196 29.55 -10.19 -12.61
N THR A 197 28.98 -11.37 -12.79
CA THR A 197 29.68 -12.66 -12.68
C THR A 197 29.56 -13.43 -13.99
N THR A 198 30.69 -13.73 -14.61
CA THR A 198 30.77 -14.66 -15.75
C THR A 198 31.01 -16.06 -15.20
N GLY A 199 29.98 -16.91 -15.20
CA GLY A 199 30.06 -18.28 -14.68
C GLY A 199 29.81 -19.32 -15.78
N PRO A 200 30.61 -20.40 -15.87
CA PRO A 200 30.22 -21.55 -16.67
C PRO A 200 29.01 -22.24 -16.04
N PHE A 201 28.03 -22.65 -16.84
CA PHE A 201 26.89 -23.42 -16.36
C PHE A 201 27.33 -24.84 -15.99
N ALA A 202 27.88 -25.03 -14.80
CA ALA A 202 27.95 -26.37 -14.22
C ALA A 202 26.53 -26.72 -13.74
N SER A 203 25.77 -27.44 -14.58
CA SER A 203 24.52 -28.08 -14.15
C SER A 203 24.86 -29.04 -13.00
N THR A 204 24.76 -28.57 -11.76
CA THR A 204 24.97 -29.39 -10.56
C THR A 204 23.84 -30.39 -10.34
N LYS A 205 22.81 -30.42 -11.20
CA LYS A 205 21.91 -31.57 -11.31
C LYS A 205 22.53 -32.66 -12.16
N VAL A 206 23.61 -33.26 -11.66
CA VAL A 206 23.93 -34.63 -12.02
C VAL A 206 22.80 -35.48 -11.45
N LYS A 207 21.81 -35.82 -12.27
CA LYS A 207 20.90 -36.93 -11.96
C LYS A 207 21.81 -38.13 -11.66
N PRO A 208 21.77 -38.75 -10.47
CA PRO A 208 22.44 -40.02 -10.30
C PRO A 208 21.78 -41.01 -11.27
N LEU A 209 22.50 -41.38 -12.32
CA LEU A 209 22.11 -42.48 -13.19
C LEU A 209 22.09 -43.71 -12.28
N VAL A 210 20.89 -44.18 -11.94
CA VAL A 210 20.71 -45.45 -11.23
C VAL A 210 21.30 -46.53 -12.13
N GLN A 211 22.47 -47.05 -11.75
CA GLN A 211 23.04 -48.24 -12.37
C GLN A 211 22.16 -49.43 -11.98
N ARG A 212 21.21 -49.77 -12.86
CA ARG A 212 20.48 -51.03 -12.79
C ARG A 212 21.28 -52.06 -13.59
N GLY A 213 21.59 -53.17 -12.94
CA GLY A 213 22.60 -54.15 -13.33
C GLY A 213 22.62 -54.57 -14.80
N GLY A 214 23.83 -54.76 -15.31
CA GLY A 214 24.10 -55.32 -16.62
C GLY A 214 25.57 -55.09 -16.98
N ALA A 215 26.36 -56.17 -16.96
CA ALA A 215 27.81 -56.19 -17.18
C ALA A 215 28.27 -55.34 -18.39
N LEU A 216 29.20 -54.41 -18.16
CA LEU A 216 29.96 -53.75 -19.23
C LEU A 216 31.44 -53.60 -18.87
N ARG A 217 32.17 -54.62 -19.33
CA ARG A 217 33.52 -54.66 -19.88
C ARG A 217 34.18 -53.29 -20.16
N ASN A 218 35.40 -53.14 -19.65
CA ASN A 218 36.38 -52.09 -19.94
C ASN A 218 36.27 -51.50 -21.36
N ILE A 219 35.78 -50.26 -21.45
CA ILE A 219 36.05 -49.36 -22.58
C ILE A 219 36.74 -48.15 -21.96
N ALA A 220 38.02 -47.99 -22.30
CA ALA A 220 38.78 -46.79 -21.96
C ALA A 220 38.01 -45.56 -22.47
N THR A 221 37.48 -44.77 -21.54
CA THR A 221 36.91 -43.46 -21.81
C THR A 221 38.03 -42.54 -22.31
N LYS A 222 38.18 -42.53 -23.63
CA LYS A 222 38.75 -41.40 -24.37
C LYS A 222 38.03 -40.15 -23.83
N ILE A 223 38.78 -39.24 -23.23
CA ILE A 223 38.29 -37.92 -22.81
C ILE A 223 37.80 -37.22 -24.07
N ILE A 224 36.50 -37.33 -24.33
CA ILE A 224 35.80 -36.49 -25.29
C ILE A 224 35.79 -35.12 -24.62
N ALA A 225 36.50 -34.17 -25.23
CA ALA A 225 36.48 -32.78 -24.82
C ALA A 225 35.03 -32.35 -24.59
N ASP A 226 34.76 -31.79 -23.41
CA ASP A 226 33.47 -31.19 -23.11
C ASP A 226 33.10 -30.22 -24.25
N PRO A 227 31.83 -30.22 -24.72
CA PRO A 227 31.38 -29.19 -25.65
C PRO A 227 31.65 -27.81 -25.01
N PRO A 228 32.03 -26.79 -25.80
CA PRO A 228 32.30 -25.46 -25.25
C PRO A 228 31.11 -25.03 -24.40
N GLY A 229 31.34 -24.96 -23.08
CA GLY A 229 30.29 -24.62 -22.13
C GLY A 229 29.73 -23.25 -22.51
N VAL A 230 28.42 -23.17 -22.73
CA VAL A 230 27.76 -21.89 -22.93
C VAL A 230 27.95 -21.08 -21.65
N SER A 231 28.81 -20.06 -21.71
CA SER A 231 29.01 -19.11 -20.62
C SER A 231 27.87 -18.11 -20.65
N PHE A 232 27.09 -18.05 -19.57
CA PHE A 232 26.12 -16.97 -19.39
C PHE A 232 26.78 -15.89 -18.53
N ILE A 233 26.56 -14.64 -18.92
CA ILE A 233 26.96 -13.49 -18.11
C ILE A 233 25.75 -13.19 -17.22
N THR A 234 25.90 -13.40 -15.92
CA THR A 234 24.86 -13.11 -14.93
C THR A 234 25.24 -11.83 -14.18
N TYR A 235 24.27 -10.97 -13.93
CA TYR A 235 24.47 -9.79 -13.08
C TYR A 235 23.55 -9.82 -11.88
N GLU A 236 24.06 -9.29 -10.77
CA GLU A 236 23.32 -9.01 -9.55
C GLU A 236 23.32 -7.51 -9.30
N LEU A 237 22.15 -6.94 -9.08
CA LEU A 237 21.97 -5.55 -8.70
C LEU A 237 21.08 -5.44 -7.47
N ARG A 238 21.55 -4.74 -6.44
CA ARG A 238 20.72 -4.37 -5.29
C ARG A 238 19.89 -3.13 -5.58
N LEU A 239 18.58 -3.25 -5.39
CA LEU A 239 17.59 -2.20 -5.48
C LEU A 239 17.14 -1.81 -4.07
N PRO A 240 16.98 -0.50 -3.79
CA PRO A 240 16.61 -0.05 -2.46
C PRO A 240 15.17 -0.44 -2.09
N SER A 241 14.95 -0.70 -0.80
CA SER A 241 13.63 -0.78 -0.19
C SER A 241 12.88 0.58 -0.15
N GLU A 242 11.61 0.60 0.32
CA GLU A 242 10.77 1.82 0.42
C GLU A 242 11.49 2.98 1.12
N HIS A 243 12.32 2.66 2.11
CA HIS A 243 13.02 3.63 2.94
C HIS A 243 14.32 4.15 2.33
N ARG A 244 14.73 3.64 1.16
CA ARG A 244 15.96 4.04 0.46
C ARG A 244 17.25 3.82 1.28
N PHE A 245 17.18 2.94 2.27
CA PHE A 245 18.36 2.45 2.97
C PHE A 245 18.80 1.16 2.30
N PHE A 246 20.10 1.04 2.08
CA PHE A 246 20.73 -0.15 1.51
C PHE A 246 21.32 -1.02 2.63
N GLY A 247 21.33 -2.33 2.42
CA GLY A 247 21.87 -3.32 3.35
C GLY A 247 20.86 -3.91 4.33
N GLY A 248 19.56 -3.73 4.08
CA GLY A 248 18.49 -4.34 4.87
C GLY A 248 17.97 -5.66 4.26
N ASP A 249 17.37 -6.52 5.08
CA ASP A 249 16.74 -7.77 4.63
C ASP A 249 15.50 -7.54 3.73
N ASP A 250 14.97 -6.31 3.76
CA ASP A 250 13.84 -5.83 2.96
C ASP A 250 14.25 -5.28 1.58
N ASP A 251 15.54 -5.28 1.27
CA ASP A 251 16.04 -4.83 -0.04
C ASP A 251 15.64 -5.81 -1.14
N PHE A 252 15.62 -5.33 -2.38
CA PHE A 252 15.36 -6.16 -3.53
C PHE A 252 16.68 -6.47 -4.23
N VAL A 253 16.82 -7.70 -4.70
CA VAL A 253 17.97 -8.15 -5.49
C VAL A 253 17.43 -8.51 -6.87
N MET A 254 17.97 -7.85 -7.89
CA MET A 254 17.72 -8.18 -9.28
C MET A 254 18.85 -9.08 -9.79
N ARG A 255 18.51 -10.27 -10.26
CA ARG A 255 19.42 -11.19 -10.94
C ARG A 255 18.89 -11.48 -12.34
N ASP A 256 19.62 -11.07 -13.38
CA ASP A 256 19.24 -11.30 -14.78
C ASP A 256 17.77 -10.96 -15.10
N GLY A 257 17.32 -9.78 -14.63
CA GLY A 257 15.94 -9.30 -14.80
C GLY A 257 14.90 -9.94 -13.87
N LEU A 258 15.27 -10.94 -13.07
CA LEU A 258 14.42 -11.49 -12.00
C LEU A 258 14.60 -10.67 -10.72
N ILE A 259 13.53 -10.03 -10.26
CA ILE A 259 13.54 -9.22 -9.04
C ILE A 259 12.95 -10.05 -7.90
N MET A 260 13.73 -10.24 -6.84
CA MET A 260 13.36 -11.00 -5.65
C MET A 260 13.73 -10.23 -4.39
N LYS A 261 13.07 -10.51 -3.26
CA LYS A 261 13.46 -9.92 -1.98
C LYS A 261 14.79 -10.53 -1.53
N ALA A 262 15.65 -9.74 -0.91
CA ALA A 262 16.97 -10.17 -0.43
C ALA A 262 16.85 -11.37 0.54
N SER A 263 15.80 -11.39 1.36
CA SER A 263 15.45 -12.51 2.25
C SER A 263 15.06 -13.81 1.53
N GLU A 264 14.66 -13.75 0.26
CA GLU A 264 14.27 -14.91 -0.55
C GLU A 264 15.42 -15.43 -1.43
N VAL A 265 16.54 -14.71 -1.49
CA VAL A 265 17.72 -15.12 -2.24
C VAL A 265 18.40 -16.28 -1.49
N PRO A 266 18.50 -17.49 -2.08
CA PRO A 266 19.27 -18.56 -1.45
C PRO A 266 20.71 -18.09 -1.31
N SER A 267 21.18 -17.98 -0.07
CA SER A 267 22.57 -17.71 0.24
C SER A 267 23.42 -18.83 -0.38
N SER A 268 24.11 -18.51 -1.46
CA SER A 268 25.19 -19.36 -1.96
C SER A 268 26.38 -19.23 -1.00
N SER A 269 26.23 -19.75 0.22
CA SER A 269 27.36 -19.92 1.13
C SER A 269 28.26 -21.01 0.56
N VAL A 270 29.25 -20.58 -0.22
CA VAL A 270 30.66 -20.87 0.05
C VAL A 270 30.90 -22.29 0.61
N LEU A 271 30.93 -23.28 -0.28
CA LEU A 271 31.67 -24.53 -0.04
C LEU A 271 33.16 -24.25 -0.25
N THR A 272 33.79 -23.49 0.66
CA THR A 272 35.25 -23.59 0.81
C THR A 272 35.51 -24.91 1.54
N ARG A 273 35.64 -25.98 0.76
CA ARG A 273 36.20 -27.23 1.23
C ARG A 273 37.66 -26.92 1.56
N SER A 274 37.92 -26.68 2.84
CA SER A 274 39.28 -26.69 3.39
C SER A 274 39.91 -28.05 3.10
N SER A 275 40.70 -28.13 2.04
CA SER A 275 41.74 -29.14 1.89
C SER A 275 43.04 -28.47 2.32
N ALA A 276 43.36 -28.60 3.60
CA ALA A 276 44.71 -28.39 4.09
C ALA A 276 45.59 -29.60 3.69
N PRO A 277 46.90 -29.38 3.45
CA PRO A 277 47.86 -30.40 3.03
C PRO A 277 48.12 -31.49 4.08
#